data_AF-A0A1M7QEP3-F1
#
_entry.id   AF-A0A1M7QEP3-F1
#
_cell.length_a   1.000
_cell.length_b   1.000
_cell.length_c   1.000
_cell.angle_alpha   90.00
_cell.angle_beta   90.00
_cell.angle_gamma   90.00
#
_symmetry.space_group_name_H-M   'P 1'
#
loop_
_entity.id
_entity.type
_entity.pdbx_description
1 polymer ?
#
loop_
_entity_poly.entity_id
_entity_poly.type
_entity_poly.pdbx_seq_one_letter_code
_entity_poly.pdbx_strand_id
1 'polypeptide(L)'
;MGKNTFRKPIKPTGKTKKSWFNPFAFMEDKLDVSGLLGESVPVKLVPPFLYAAFLAMIYIWSNHQAENTIRKIDRMQQEVEDLRADVTTLEAEYMFASKQSEVARRIKPLGIEEIEEPPLKIVLEK
;
A
#
# COMPACT_ATOMS: atom_id res chain seq x y z
N MET A 1 4.04 69.07 47.27
CA MET A 1 4.87 67.95 46.72
C MET A 1 4.41 66.67 47.40
N GLY A 2 4.09 65.55 46.76
CA GLY A 2 4.10 65.15 45.36
C GLY A 2 3.77 63.65 45.32
N LYS A 3 2.70 63.29 44.59
CA LYS A 3 2.41 61.99 43.95
C LYS A 3 2.46 60.72 44.81
N ASN A 4 1.25 60.24 45.13
CA ASN A 4 0.96 58.82 45.27
C ASN A 4 1.14 58.17 43.89
N THR A 5 2.21 57.40 43.71
CA THR A 5 2.50 56.68 42.47
C THR A 5 3.18 55.34 42.79
N PHE A 6 2.64 54.27 42.21
CA PHE A 6 3.11 52.87 42.20
C PHE A 6 2.70 51.95 43.35
N ARG A 7 1.44 51.53 43.32
CA ARG A 7 1.11 50.09 43.40
C ARG A 7 0.28 49.71 42.17
N LYS A 8 0.94 49.29 41.09
CA LYS A 8 0.26 48.40 40.15
C LYS A 8 0.10 47.08 40.90
N PRO A 9 -1.12 46.50 41.03
CA PRO A 9 -1.20 45.13 41.50
C PRO A 9 -0.39 44.30 40.51
N ILE A 10 0.59 43.56 41.02
CA ILE A 10 1.20 42.45 40.30
C ILE A 10 0.02 41.54 40.00
N LYS A 11 -0.45 41.55 38.75
CA LYS A 11 -1.44 40.59 38.27
C LYS A 11 -0.87 39.22 38.64
N PRO A 12 -1.64 38.31 39.29
CA PRO A 12 -1.21 36.92 39.35
C PRO A 12 -1.03 36.46 37.89
N THR A 13 0.24 36.33 37.56
CA THR A 13 0.77 35.79 36.32
C THR A 13 0.25 34.38 36.18
N GLY A 14 -0.40 34.11 35.05
CA GLY A 14 -0.72 32.76 34.61
C GLY A 14 -2.08 32.25 35.09
N LYS A 15 -3.16 32.78 34.51
CA LYS A 15 -4.26 31.87 34.14
C LYS A 15 -3.63 30.87 33.17
N THR A 16 -3.40 29.64 33.61
CA THR A 16 -3.04 28.54 32.71
C THR A 16 -4.09 28.58 31.59
N LYS A 17 -3.64 28.85 30.36
CA LYS A 17 -4.55 28.90 29.22
C LYS A 17 -5.27 27.55 29.20
N LYS A 18 -6.58 27.55 29.41
CA LYS A 18 -7.42 26.37 29.15
C LYS A 18 -7.26 26.05 27.67
N SER A 19 -6.35 25.12 27.38
CA SER A 19 -6.26 24.47 26.09
C SER A 19 -7.57 23.74 25.90
N TRP A 20 -8.36 24.15 24.90
CA TRP A 20 -9.68 23.60 24.61
C TRP A 20 -9.61 22.08 24.42
N PHE A 21 -8.51 21.57 23.85
CA PHE A 21 -8.32 20.14 23.63
C PHE A 21 -7.20 19.62 24.53
N ASN A 22 -7.53 19.28 25.77
CA ASN A 22 -6.69 18.47 26.65
C ASN A 22 -7.21 17.03 26.66
N PRO A 23 -6.81 16.17 25.70
CA PRO A 23 -7.25 14.77 25.66
C PRO A 23 -6.87 14.00 26.93
N PHE A 24 -5.77 14.40 27.57
CA PHE A 24 -5.34 13.84 28.85
C PHE A 24 -6.33 14.09 29.98
N ALA A 25 -6.88 15.30 30.09
CA ALA A 25 -7.86 15.62 31.14
C ALA A 25 -9.18 14.86 30.93
N PHE A 26 -9.61 14.68 29.68
CA PHE A 26 -10.80 13.88 29.35
C PHE A 26 -10.60 12.38 29.64
N MET A 27 -9.39 11.87 29.40
CA MET A 27 -9.04 10.49 29.74
C MET A 27 -9.00 10.27 31.25
N GLU A 28 -8.40 11.17 32.03
CA GLU A 28 -8.37 11.09 33.50
C GLU A 28 -9.79 11.04 34.08
N ASP A 29 -10.70 11.89 33.60
CA ASP A 29 -12.10 11.97 34.06
C ASP A 29 -12.95 10.72 33.70
N LYS A 30 -12.51 9.96 32.69
CA LYS A 30 -13.17 8.71 32.25
C LYS A 30 -12.52 7.44 32.82
N LEU A 31 -11.25 7.52 33.24
CA LEU A 31 -10.44 6.42 33.75
C LEU A 31 -10.26 6.46 35.27
N ASP A 32 -11.13 7.17 36.01
CA ASP A 32 -11.08 7.21 37.46
C ASP A 32 -11.61 5.88 38.06
N VAL A 33 -10.86 4.80 37.82
CA VAL A 33 -11.06 3.45 38.36
C VAL A 33 -10.51 3.33 39.79
N SER A 34 -10.48 4.45 40.52
CA SER A 34 -10.00 4.52 41.91
C SER A 34 -10.71 3.52 42.83
N GLY A 35 -11.97 3.16 42.53
CA GLY A 35 -12.70 2.11 43.25
C GLY A 35 -12.46 0.67 42.78
N LEU A 36 -11.80 0.44 41.63
CA LEU A 36 -11.67 -0.87 40.99
C LEU A 36 -10.22 -1.40 40.99
N LEU A 37 -9.22 -0.51 41.06
CA LEU A 37 -7.80 -0.87 41.04
C LEU A 37 -7.13 -1.02 42.41
N GLY A 38 -7.85 -0.75 43.51
CA GLY A 38 -7.34 -0.88 44.87
C GLY A 38 -6.24 0.15 45.21
N GLU A 39 -6.09 0.48 46.49
CA GLU A 39 -5.17 1.51 47.01
C GLU A 39 -3.67 1.28 46.69
N SER A 40 -3.30 0.18 46.03
CA SER A 40 -1.91 -0.23 45.80
C SER A 40 -1.31 0.22 44.46
N VAL A 41 -2.09 0.73 43.51
CA VAL A 41 -1.58 1.15 42.19
C VAL A 41 -1.52 2.68 42.07
N PRO A 42 -0.34 3.28 41.81
CA PRO A 42 -0.23 4.72 41.61
C PRO A 42 -1.01 5.15 40.36
N VAL A 43 -2.11 5.89 40.53
CA VAL A 43 -2.99 6.39 39.46
C VAL A 43 -2.22 7.19 38.39
N LYS A 44 -1.10 7.81 38.79
CA LYS A 44 -0.19 8.56 37.90
C LYS A 44 0.48 7.71 36.81
N LEU A 45 0.58 6.38 37.01
CA LEU A 45 1.22 5.47 36.05
C LEU A 45 0.23 4.89 35.02
N VAL A 46 -1.07 5.02 35.26
CA VAL A 46 -2.12 4.48 34.37
C VAL A 46 -2.12 5.16 32.98
N PRO A 47 -2.12 6.50 32.86
CA PRO A 47 -2.08 7.15 31.55
C PRO A 47 -0.85 6.82 30.68
N PRO A 48 0.41 6.85 31.18
CA PRO A 48 1.56 6.49 30.36
C PRO A 48 1.60 5.00 29.99
N PHE A 49 1.11 4.11 30.87
CA PHE A 49 1.01 2.68 30.54
C PHE A 49 -0.02 2.42 29.44
N LEU A 50 -1.21 3.03 29.51
CA LEU A 50 -2.22 2.92 28.46
C LEU A 50 -1.73 3.49 27.13
N TYR A 51 -0.98 4.58 27.16
CA TYR A 51 -0.36 5.14 25.97
C TYR A 51 0.63 4.14 25.33
N ALA A 52 1.50 3.52 26.12
CA ALA A 52 2.43 2.50 25.64
C ALA A 52 1.69 1.25 25.11
N ALA A 53 0.65 0.80 25.81
CA ALA A 53 -0.19 -0.32 25.38
C ALA A 53 -0.91 -0.02 24.05
N PHE A 54 -1.39 1.20 23.86
CA PHE A 54 -1.99 1.65 22.61
C PHE A 54 -1.00 1.64 21.45
N LEU A 55 0.23 2.14 21.66
CA LEU A 55 1.30 2.07 20.65
C LEU A 55 1.66 0.62 20.31
N ALA A 56 1.76 -0.26 21.31
CA ALA A 56 2.00 -1.69 21.10
C ALA A 56 0.88 -2.33 20.27
N MET A 57 -0.38 -1.98 20.53
CA MET A 57 -1.53 -2.45 19.75
C MET A 57 -1.45 -2.02 18.28
N ILE A 58 -1.14 -0.74 18.02
CA ILE A 58 -0.94 -0.24 16.65
C ILE A 58 0.20 -0.99 15.96
N TYR A 59 1.30 -1.22 16.67
CA TYR A 59 2.44 -1.95 16.13
C TYR A 59 2.09 -3.38 15.72
N ILE A 60 1.43 -4.13 16.60
CA ILE A 60 0.97 -5.50 16.32
C ILE A 60 0.01 -5.51 15.13
N TRP A 61 -0.94 -4.57 15.10
CA TRP A 61 -1.88 -4.45 13.99
C TRP A 61 -1.18 -4.14 12.67
N SER A 62 -0.27 -3.17 12.65
CA SER A 62 0.50 -2.81 11.45
C SER A 62 1.33 -3.99 10.95
N ASN A 63 1.97 -4.73 11.85
CA ASN A 63 2.76 -5.89 11.49
C ASN A 63 1.89 -7.00 10.86
N HIS A 64 0.71 -7.25 11.42
CA HIS A 64 -0.23 -8.22 10.86
C HIS A 64 -0.73 -7.83 9.45
N GLN A 65 -0.99 -6.54 9.24
CA GLN A 65 -1.38 -6.03 7.91
C GLN A 65 -0.25 -6.14 6.89
N ALA A 66 1.00 -5.90 7.30
CA ALA A 66 2.17 -6.05 6.43
C ALA A 66 2.33 -7.50 5.95
N GLU A 67 2.23 -8.47 6.87
CA GLU A 67 2.31 -9.90 6.54
C GLU A 67 1.24 -10.32 5.51
N ASN A 68 -0.01 -9.89 5.71
CA ASN A 68 -1.10 -10.19 4.77
C ASN A 68 -0.85 -9.56 3.39
N THR A 69 -0.24 -8.37 3.36
CA THR A 69 0.11 -7.67 2.12
C THR A 69 1.23 -8.38 1.37
N ILE A 70 2.27 -8.85 2.08
CA ILE A 70 3.38 -9.62 1.49
C ILE A 70 2.84 -10.88 0.81
N ARG A 71 2.00 -11.66 1.51
CA ARG A 71 1.40 -12.86 0.93
C ARG A 71 0.54 -12.57 -0.30
N LYS A 72 -0.12 -11.41 -0.35
CA LYS A 72 -0.88 -10.99 -1.53
C LYS A 72 0.04 -10.66 -2.69
N ILE A 73 1.15 -9.98 -2.43
CA ILE A 73 2.17 -9.64 -3.43
C ILE A 73 2.74 -10.93 -4.04
N ASP A 74 3.12 -11.90 -3.21
CA ASP A 74 3.70 -13.16 -3.69
C ASP A 74 2.74 -13.91 -4.64
N ARG A 75 1.45 -13.97 -4.30
CA ARG A 75 0.43 -14.60 -5.17
C ARG A 75 0.26 -13.85 -6.48
N MET A 76 0.16 -12.52 -6.44
CA MET A 76 0.04 -11.70 -7.65
C MET A 76 1.28 -11.84 -8.54
N GLN A 77 2.46 -11.96 -7.94
CA GLN A 77 3.70 -12.16 -8.70
C GLN A 77 3.71 -13.51 -9.41
N GLN A 78 3.28 -14.58 -8.74
CA GLN A 78 3.11 -15.89 -9.37
C GLN A 78 2.11 -15.83 -10.54
N GLU A 79 0.95 -15.21 -10.35
CA GLU A 79 -0.05 -15.05 -11.43
C GLU A 79 0.51 -14.29 -12.65
N VAL A 80 1.34 -13.26 -12.42
CA VAL A 80 2.00 -12.51 -13.49
C VAL A 80 3.06 -13.35 -14.22
N GLU A 81 3.84 -14.16 -13.48
CA GLU A 81 4.83 -15.05 -14.06
C GLU A 81 4.17 -16.14 -14.90
N ASP A 82 3.08 -16.75 -14.41
CA ASP A 82 2.29 -17.75 -15.14
C ASP A 82 1.72 -17.14 -16.42
N LEU A 83 1.10 -15.96 -16.34
CA LEU A 83 0.55 -15.28 -17.52
C LEU A 83 1.64 -14.95 -18.55
N ARG A 84 2.83 -14.57 -18.11
CA ARG A 84 3.96 -14.31 -18.99
C ARG A 84 4.43 -15.60 -19.69
N ALA A 85 4.45 -16.72 -18.99
CA ALA A 85 4.79 -18.01 -19.57
C ALA A 85 3.76 -18.43 -20.63
N ASP A 86 2.47 -18.21 -20.38
CA ASP A 86 1.39 -18.49 -21.32
C ASP A 86 1.52 -17.66 -22.60
N VAL A 87 1.72 -16.34 -22.47
CA VAL A 87 1.92 -15.46 -23.63
C VAL A 87 3.13 -15.89 -24.45
N THR A 88 4.25 -16.21 -23.79
CA THR A 88 5.47 -16.65 -24.48
C THR A 88 5.22 -17.96 -25.25
N THR A 89 4.48 -18.90 -24.65
CA THR A 89 4.12 -20.17 -25.28
C THR A 89 3.21 -19.95 -26.47
N LEU A 90 2.16 -19.14 -26.32
CA LEU A 90 1.22 -18.81 -27.39
C LEU A 90 1.89 -18.08 -28.56
N GLU A 91 2.81 -17.15 -28.27
CA GLU A 91 3.60 -16.46 -29.29
C GLU A 91 4.49 -17.45 -30.06
N ALA A 92 5.13 -18.40 -29.37
CA ALA A 92 5.94 -19.42 -30.01
C ALA A 92 5.11 -20.35 -30.91
N GLU A 93 3.93 -20.78 -30.45
CA GLU A 93 2.98 -21.56 -31.25
C GLU A 93 2.47 -20.78 -32.46
N TYR A 94 2.12 -19.51 -32.28
CA TYR A 94 1.70 -18.62 -33.35
C TYR A 94 2.80 -18.45 -34.40
N MET A 95 4.02 -18.16 -33.96
CA MET A 95 5.18 -18.08 -34.84
C MET A 95 5.39 -19.36 -35.62
N PHE A 96 5.34 -20.52 -34.95
CA PHE A 96 5.44 -21.82 -35.61
C PHE A 96 4.34 -22.03 -36.64
N ALA A 97 3.09 -21.73 -36.29
CA ALA A 97 1.95 -21.86 -37.18
C ALA A 97 2.01 -20.90 -38.37
N SER A 98 2.60 -19.72 -38.21
CA SER A 98 2.81 -18.70 -39.25
C SER A 98 4.02 -18.96 -40.16
N LYS A 99 4.86 -19.97 -39.87
CA LYS A 99 6.00 -20.32 -40.73
C LYS A 99 5.48 -20.69 -42.12
N GLN A 100 6.11 -20.14 -43.16
CA GLN A 100 5.74 -20.39 -44.56
C GLN A 100 5.70 -21.89 -44.88
N SER A 101 6.66 -22.67 -44.37
CA SER A 101 6.69 -24.12 -44.55
C SER A 101 5.51 -24.86 -43.90
N GLU A 102 5.08 -24.44 -42.71
CA GLU A 102 3.92 -25.00 -42.01
C GLU A 102 2.61 -24.60 -42.69
N VAL A 103 2.51 -23.34 -43.12
CA VAL A 103 1.37 -22.83 -43.90
C VAL A 103 1.27 -23.60 -45.24
N ALA A 104 2.36 -23.70 -45.99
CA ALA A 104 2.46 -24.46 -47.24
C ALA A 104 2.02 -25.91 -47.02
N ARG A 105 2.52 -26.56 -45.95
CA ARG A 105 2.11 -27.93 -45.60
C ARG A 105 0.62 -28.06 -45.32
N ARG A 106 -0.01 -27.08 -44.66
CA ARG A 106 -1.46 -27.08 -44.38
C ARG A 106 -2.31 -26.84 -45.62
N ILE A 107 -1.84 -26.06 -46.59
CA ILE A 107 -2.58 -25.75 -47.83
C ILE A 107 -2.30 -26.73 -48.99
N LYS A 108 -1.29 -27.61 -48.88
CA LYS A 108 -1.06 -28.73 -49.84
C LYS A 108 -2.32 -29.52 -50.23
N PRO A 109 -3.21 -29.95 -49.30
CA PRO A 109 -4.44 -30.64 -49.67
C PRO A 109 -5.43 -29.79 -50.47
N LEU A 110 -5.26 -28.46 -50.49
CA LEU A 110 -6.04 -27.53 -51.32
C LEU A 110 -5.43 -27.34 -52.71
N GLY A 111 -4.30 -27.99 -53.03
CA GLY A 111 -3.63 -27.91 -54.34
C GLY A 111 -2.89 -26.59 -54.58
N ILE A 112 -2.61 -25.81 -53.54
CA ILE A 112 -1.89 -24.54 -53.63
C ILE A 112 -0.40 -24.80 -53.38
N GLU A 113 0.45 -24.38 -54.32
CA GLU A 113 1.90 -24.55 -54.27
C GLU A 113 2.61 -23.20 -54.09
N GLU A 114 3.76 -23.24 -53.41
CA GLU A 114 4.60 -22.06 -53.20
C GLU A 114 5.41 -21.78 -54.48
N ILE A 115 5.45 -20.52 -54.91
CA ILE A 115 6.20 -20.12 -56.10
C ILE A 115 7.67 -19.94 -55.68
N GLU A 116 8.53 -20.90 -56.04
CA GLU A 116 9.97 -20.84 -55.73
C GLU A 116 10.74 -19.84 -56.61
N GLU A 117 10.25 -19.58 -57.83
CA GLU A 117 10.90 -18.72 -58.80
C GLU A 117 10.13 -17.40 -59.01
N PRO A 118 10.79 -16.23 -58.96
CA PRO A 118 10.11 -14.96 -59.21
C PRO A 118 9.50 -14.94 -60.61
N PRO A 119 8.28 -14.38 -60.78
CA PRO A 119 7.60 -14.38 -62.07
C PRO A 119 8.37 -13.57 -63.12
N LEU A 120 8.43 -14.10 -64.34
CA LEU A 120 9.08 -13.44 -65.48
C LEU A 120 8.31 -12.17 -65.85
N LYS A 121 8.99 -11.02 -65.77
CA LYS A 121 8.45 -9.75 -66.26
C LYS A 121 8.51 -9.73 -67.78
N ILE A 122 7.36 -9.85 -68.44
CA ILE A 122 7.25 -9.68 -69.89
C ILE A 122 7.45 -8.18 -70.21
N VAL A 123 8.55 -7.84 -70.86
CA VAL A 123 8.79 -6.50 -71.40
C VAL A 123 8.51 -6.56 -72.90
N LEU A 124 7.51 -5.82 -73.37
CA LEU A 124 7.23 -5.67 -74.79
C LEU A 124 8.31 -4.78 -75.41
N GLU A 125 9.16 -5.33 -76.28
CA GLU A 125 9.97 -4.52 -77.17
C GLU A 125 9.06 -3.82 -78.19
N LYS A 126 9.32 -2.54 -78.40
CA LYS A 126 8.47 -1.61 -79.15
C LYS A 126 8.89 -1.55 -80.61
#